data_AF-A0A4S9KSY0-F1
#
_entry.id   AF-A0A4S9KSY0-F1
#
_cell.length_a   1.000
_cell.length_b   1.000
_cell.length_c   1.000
_cell.angle_alpha   90.00
_cell.angle_beta   90.00
_cell.angle_gamma   90.00
#
_symmetry.space_group_name_H-M   'P 1'
#
loop_
_entity.id
_entity.type
_entity.pdbx_description
1 polymer ?
#
loop_
_entity_poly.entity_id
_entity_poly.type
_entity_poly.pdbx_seq_one_letter_code
_entity_poly.pdbx_strand_id
1 'polypeptide(L)'
;MAVINRPLIITSPEQRQPETSTQHSPVMVSKTEPQVDSITDDLSNVALSTNKSRDLDNTNADGLFNRKPNVLVDNKISPTKIDDLFDVNLSASRSNCIADNKTSTGKLDDTSDTKPSTYNPDDVFNDKISCSKSDKKKCTNCGNFNAKAHCAGCHKAPNIDGTPRIDVRYCTRECQKAHWSAHRVECKNLQARKALFRAAWLMQKIWHTVRRESFDNCVVKSEQVDGELLIHEGDYNLEPTKREAGFYREFPDHIFENEQDAESCLSLLYCTDSLSHMYMINSWLLKGTCADVKEISVRIDKAARNVRYTGPEWDRIFIHEILQVRLHSGETYVIDLTGAQYGWYDAITEWSTYKMNCTETSRIPPFGIDGDGPLGSRAQSMLVSTFSEPWSDRTDMQRAIPMFNECLKREFNKAFVQQVVSKFPRGSDVLKLPGPEFEAVEKELLSKTKEITNNAAEKIDTILGVIQSEARMANRKLRESPGADTGEVLKQSLTKLAAFFNGEWSRDALTGRLTSISLKRFMEDLDYADKYMDGILPEQKLWGDLTLVKGLRHFS
;
A
#
# COMPACT_ATOMS: atom_id res chain seq x y z
N MET A 1 8.44 -5.86 13.31
CA MET A 1 9.46 -5.05 14.00
C MET A 1 9.23 -3.57 13.68
N ALA A 2 8.14 -2.99 14.20
CA ALA A 2 8.04 -1.54 14.35
C ALA A 2 8.46 -1.24 15.79
N VAL A 3 9.66 -0.68 15.98
CA VAL A 3 10.06 -0.15 17.28
C VAL A 3 9.35 1.19 17.40
N ILE A 4 8.30 1.22 18.21
CA ILE A 4 7.50 2.42 18.44
C ILE A 4 8.27 3.28 19.46
N ASN A 5 8.67 4.47 18.99
CA ASN A 5 9.47 5.52 19.62
C ASN A 5 9.26 5.70 21.12
N ARG A 6 10.35 5.83 21.90
CA ARG A 6 10.32 6.42 23.25
C ARG A 6 10.75 7.89 23.17
N PRO A 7 9.89 8.88 23.49
CA PRO A 7 10.36 10.25 23.66
C PRO A 7 11.03 10.42 25.03
N LEU A 8 12.21 11.04 25.03
CA LEU A 8 12.92 11.51 26.22
C LEU A 8 12.19 12.72 26.81
N ILE A 9 11.72 12.61 28.05
CA ILE A 9 11.07 13.69 28.80
C ILE A 9 12.15 14.63 29.34
N ILE A 10 12.19 15.87 28.85
CA ILE A 10 12.88 16.98 29.51
C ILE A 10 11.81 17.96 29.99
N THR A 11 11.66 18.08 31.30
CA THR A 11 10.78 19.08 31.94
C THR A 11 11.37 20.48 31.76
N SER A 12 10.58 21.45 31.29
CA SER A 12 10.95 22.86 31.30
C SER A 12 9.86 23.72 31.94
N PRO A 13 10.21 24.86 32.57
CA PRO A 13 9.30 25.63 33.43
C PRO A 13 8.49 26.71 32.69
N GLU A 14 7.52 27.23 33.44
CA GLU A 14 6.35 28.04 33.10
C GLU A 14 6.53 29.35 32.30
N GLN A 15 5.55 29.54 31.39
CA GLN A 15 4.72 30.73 31.10
C GLN A 15 5.33 32.05 30.61
N ARG A 16 4.74 32.58 29.51
CA ARG A 16 3.68 33.63 29.53
C ARG A 16 3.15 33.93 28.11
N GLN A 17 1.82 34.02 27.98
CA GLN A 17 1.14 34.62 26.81
C GLN A 17 1.21 36.16 26.85
N PRO A 18 1.00 36.85 25.72
CA PRO A 18 -0.31 37.50 25.57
C PRO A 18 -0.90 37.61 24.13
N GLU A 19 -2.23 37.53 24.12
CA GLU A 19 -3.23 38.41 23.48
C GLU A 19 -3.37 38.55 21.95
N THR A 20 -4.65 38.39 21.59
CA THR A 20 -5.32 38.47 20.29
C THR A 20 -5.49 39.89 19.74
N SER A 21 -5.43 40.03 18.42
CA SER A 21 -6.00 41.18 17.70
C SER A 21 -6.66 40.73 16.39
N THR A 22 -7.97 40.97 16.31
CA THR A 22 -8.84 40.86 15.13
C THR A 22 -8.76 42.13 14.30
N GLN A 23 -8.66 42.04 12.96
CA GLN A 23 -9.27 43.04 12.07
C GLN A 23 -9.49 42.56 10.63
N HIS A 24 -10.60 43.07 10.09
CA HIS A 24 -11.32 42.86 8.84
C HIS A 24 -10.54 42.78 7.52
N SER A 25 -11.13 42.07 6.54
CA SER A 25 -10.86 42.24 5.11
C SER A 25 -12.18 42.27 4.31
N PRO A 26 -12.28 43.10 3.25
CA PRO A 26 -13.52 43.30 2.50
C PRO A 26 -13.65 42.43 1.24
N VAL A 27 -14.91 42.34 0.83
CA VAL A 27 -15.51 41.76 -0.38
C VAL A 27 -14.80 42.18 -1.68
N MET A 28 -14.57 41.22 -2.58
CA MET A 28 -14.23 41.47 -3.98
C MET A 28 -15.12 40.66 -4.93
N VAL A 29 -15.43 41.34 -6.03
CA VAL A 29 -16.50 41.15 -7.00
C VAL A 29 -16.17 40.05 -8.03
N SER A 30 -17.21 39.33 -8.44
CA SER A 30 -17.23 38.37 -9.54
C SER A 30 -17.01 39.03 -10.91
N LYS A 31 -16.21 38.39 -11.75
CA LYS A 31 -16.18 38.65 -13.20
C LYS A 31 -16.33 37.35 -13.98
N THR A 32 -17.43 37.30 -14.70
CA THR A 32 -17.82 36.38 -15.77
C THR A 32 -17.20 36.79 -17.10
N GLU A 33 -16.86 35.80 -17.94
CA GLU A 33 -16.90 35.74 -19.43
C GLU A 33 -15.85 34.73 -19.97
N PRO A 34 -15.96 34.21 -21.22
CA PRO A 34 -17.11 33.56 -21.83
C PRO A 34 -16.76 32.16 -22.40
N GLN A 35 -17.80 31.35 -22.66
CA GLN A 35 -17.72 30.07 -23.36
C GLN A 35 -17.35 30.24 -24.84
N VAL A 36 -16.47 29.38 -25.34
CA VAL A 36 -16.19 29.18 -26.76
C VAL A 36 -16.71 27.80 -27.17
N ASP A 37 -17.63 27.80 -28.12
CA ASP A 37 -18.18 26.63 -28.80
C ASP A 37 -17.10 25.89 -29.60
N SER A 38 -17.07 24.56 -29.52
CA SER A 38 -16.57 23.74 -30.62
C SER A 38 -17.45 22.51 -30.81
N ILE A 39 -17.90 22.38 -32.04
CA ILE A 39 -18.80 21.39 -32.64
C ILE A 39 -17.95 20.26 -33.25
N THR A 40 -18.57 19.08 -33.44
CA THR A 40 -18.14 17.86 -34.18
C THR A 40 -17.39 16.80 -33.34
N ASP A 41 -17.64 15.49 -33.42
CA ASP A 41 -18.57 14.70 -34.25
C ASP A 41 -18.84 13.34 -33.57
N ASP A 42 -20.00 12.80 -33.91
CA ASP A 42 -20.65 11.62 -33.36
C ASP A 42 -20.39 10.37 -34.26
N LEU A 43 -20.49 9.19 -33.64
CA LEU A 43 -20.79 7.87 -34.22
C LEU A 43 -19.74 7.11 -35.08
N SER A 44 -19.41 5.90 -34.62
CA SER A 44 -19.83 4.69 -35.35
C SER A 44 -19.70 3.41 -34.51
N ASN A 45 -20.87 2.95 -34.05
CA ASN A 45 -21.14 1.55 -33.74
C ASN A 45 -21.14 0.72 -35.03
N VAL A 46 -20.61 -0.50 -34.98
CA VAL A 46 -20.95 -1.56 -35.94
C VAL A 46 -21.48 -2.75 -35.17
N ALA A 47 -22.75 -3.03 -35.42
CA ALA A 47 -23.50 -4.19 -34.98
C ALA A 47 -23.07 -5.47 -35.70
N LEU A 48 -23.18 -6.61 -35.02
CA LEU A 48 -23.46 -7.91 -35.62
C LEU A 48 -24.60 -8.56 -34.83
N SER A 49 -25.78 -8.58 -35.47
CA SER A 49 -26.88 -9.52 -35.21
C SER A 49 -26.64 -10.77 -36.09
N THR A 50 -27.17 -11.98 -35.89
CA THR A 50 -28.25 -12.54 -35.07
C THR A 50 -28.08 -14.08 -35.11
N ASN A 51 -28.59 -14.80 -34.10
CA ASN A 51 -29.54 -15.89 -34.35
C ASN A 51 -30.33 -16.24 -33.07
N LYS A 52 -31.65 -16.29 -33.24
CA LYS A 52 -32.70 -16.58 -32.25
C LYS A 52 -33.07 -18.06 -32.26
N SER A 53 -33.36 -18.60 -31.07
CA SER A 53 -34.54 -19.46 -30.78
C SER A 53 -34.80 -19.37 -29.26
N ARG A 54 -35.92 -18.77 -28.81
CA ARG A 54 -37.17 -19.42 -28.33
C ARG A 54 -36.91 -20.49 -27.25
N ASP A 55 -37.59 -20.58 -26.10
CA ASP A 55 -38.67 -19.85 -25.40
C ASP A 55 -38.64 -20.32 -23.93
N LEU A 56 -39.41 -19.64 -23.05
CA LEU A 56 -39.95 -20.03 -21.73
C LEU A 56 -39.28 -19.49 -20.44
N ASP A 57 -39.96 -18.45 -19.93
CA ASP A 57 -40.57 -18.34 -18.59
C ASP A 57 -39.74 -18.42 -17.29
N ASN A 58 -39.61 -17.22 -16.71
CA ASN A 58 -40.15 -16.82 -15.39
C ASN A 58 -39.45 -17.22 -14.07
N THR A 59 -39.35 -16.18 -13.22
CA THR A 59 -39.29 -16.13 -11.75
C THR A 59 -37.94 -16.23 -10.99
N ASN A 60 -37.71 -15.15 -10.21
CA ASN A 60 -37.11 -15.03 -8.88
C ASN A 60 -35.65 -15.47 -8.64
N ALA A 61 -34.80 -14.48 -8.33
CA ALA A 61 -33.47 -14.66 -7.77
C ALA A 61 -33.33 -13.87 -6.46
N ASP A 62 -33.93 -14.40 -5.39
CA ASP A 62 -33.48 -14.20 -4.01
C ASP A 62 -32.87 -15.53 -3.54
N GLY A 63 -31.68 -15.49 -2.93
CA GLY A 63 -31.17 -16.60 -2.12
C GLY A 63 -29.88 -17.23 -2.61
N LEU A 64 -28.75 -16.73 -2.11
CA LEU A 64 -27.47 -17.43 -2.15
C LEU A 64 -26.68 -17.12 -0.88
N PHE A 65 -27.06 -17.73 0.23
CA PHE A 65 -26.20 -18.14 1.36
C PHE A 65 -27.03 -18.99 2.32
N ASN A 66 -27.12 -20.29 2.07
CA ASN A 66 -27.49 -21.27 3.09
C ASN A 66 -27.10 -22.68 2.62
N ARG A 67 -25.95 -23.18 3.08
CA ARG A 67 -25.68 -24.61 3.13
C ARG A 67 -25.38 -24.99 4.58
N LYS A 68 -26.32 -25.71 5.19
CA LYS A 68 -26.12 -26.50 6.41
C LYS A 68 -25.18 -27.68 6.10
N PRO A 69 -24.27 -28.07 7.00
CA PRO A 69 -23.55 -29.33 6.87
C PRO A 69 -24.36 -30.46 7.51
N ASN A 70 -24.43 -31.59 6.79
CA ASN A 70 -24.94 -32.86 7.30
C ASN A 70 -23.89 -33.51 8.22
N VAL A 71 -24.38 -34.00 9.35
CA VAL A 71 -23.70 -34.85 10.33
C VAL A 71 -23.75 -36.30 9.85
N LEU A 72 -22.61 -37.02 9.87
CA LEU A 72 -22.49 -38.47 9.96
C LEU A 72 -21.05 -38.79 10.44
N VAL A 73 -20.87 -39.09 11.73
CA VAL A 73 -20.68 -40.41 12.37
C VAL A 73 -19.26 -40.98 12.25
N ASP A 74 -18.65 -41.06 13.43
CA ASP A 74 -17.54 -41.86 13.96
C ASP A 74 -16.81 -42.87 13.06
N ASN A 75 -15.48 -42.85 13.16
CA ASN A 75 -14.72 -44.09 13.40
C ASN A 75 -13.41 -43.84 14.15
N LYS A 76 -13.26 -44.61 15.24
CA LYS A 76 -12.09 -44.74 16.12
C LYS A 76 -10.94 -45.45 15.39
N ILE A 77 -9.72 -44.90 15.48
CA ILE A 77 -8.49 -45.70 15.36
C ILE A 77 -7.48 -45.21 16.42
N SER A 78 -6.99 -46.16 17.21
CA SER A 78 -6.03 -46.06 18.31
C SER A 78 -4.56 -45.96 17.83
N PRO A 79 -3.62 -45.51 18.69
CA PRO A 79 -2.26 -45.18 18.29
C PRO A 79 -1.29 -46.35 18.46
N THR A 80 -0.39 -46.53 17.50
CA THR A 80 0.79 -47.39 17.62
C THR A 80 2.04 -46.52 17.79
N LYS A 81 2.76 -46.74 18.89
CA LYS A 81 4.14 -46.32 19.14
C LYS A 81 5.08 -47.01 18.17
N ILE A 82 6.14 -46.34 17.70
CA ILE A 82 7.47 -46.92 17.42
C ILE A 82 8.52 -45.85 17.78
N ASP A 83 9.47 -46.26 18.62
CA ASP A 83 10.69 -45.57 19.01
C ASP A 83 11.82 -45.76 17.96
N ASP A 84 12.81 -44.87 18.06
CA ASP A 84 14.24 -45.02 17.74
C ASP A 84 14.77 -45.02 16.30
N LEU A 85 16.01 -44.46 16.22
CA LEU A 85 17.11 -44.66 15.26
C LEU A 85 17.37 -43.54 14.22
N PHE A 86 18.26 -42.58 14.52
CA PHE A 86 19.73 -42.69 14.32
C PHE A 86 20.42 -41.30 14.42
N ASP A 87 21.42 -41.25 15.31
CA ASP A 87 22.56 -40.32 15.28
C ASP A 87 23.40 -40.52 14.01
N VAL A 88 23.84 -39.41 13.38
CA VAL A 88 25.17 -39.33 12.75
C VAL A 88 25.74 -37.90 12.88
N ASN A 89 26.72 -37.76 13.76
CA ASN A 89 27.75 -36.72 13.74
C ASN A 89 28.58 -36.79 12.46
N LEU A 90 28.99 -35.65 11.90
CA LEU A 90 30.39 -35.49 11.47
C LEU A 90 30.79 -34.01 11.30
N SER A 91 31.92 -33.75 11.93
CA SER A 91 32.66 -32.52 12.14
C SER A 91 33.52 -32.10 10.94
N ALA A 92 33.76 -30.78 10.89
CA ALA A 92 35.03 -30.11 10.56
C ALA A 92 35.67 -30.31 9.17
N SER A 93 35.99 -29.18 8.52
CA SER A 93 37.39 -28.87 8.17
C SER A 93 37.56 -27.39 7.81
N ARG A 94 38.55 -26.79 8.49
CA ARG A 94 39.17 -25.49 8.20
C ARG A 94 40.02 -25.58 6.92
N SER A 95 40.19 -24.47 6.21
CA SER A 95 41.47 -24.19 5.55
C SER A 95 41.78 -22.70 5.57
N ASN A 96 42.95 -22.39 6.12
CA ASN A 96 43.61 -21.10 6.15
C ASN A 96 44.28 -20.80 4.80
N CYS A 97 44.36 -19.52 4.45
CA CYS A 97 45.47 -18.97 3.67
C CYS A 97 45.89 -17.63 4.31
N ILE A 98 47.13 -17.58 4.81
CA ILE A 98 47.86 -16.39 5.29
C ILE A 98 48.95 -16.09 4.25
N ALA A 99 49.16 -14.80 3.94
CA ALA A 99 50.44 -14.11 3.70
C ALA A 99 50.12 -12.71 3.14
N ASP A 100 50.23 -11.63 3.91
CA ASP A 100 51.43 -10.87 4.31
C ASP A 100 51.73 -9.66 3.41
N ASN A 101 51.45 -8.50 4.00
CA ASN A 101 52.01 -7.14 3.89
C ASN A 101 53.05 -6.81 2.80
N LYS A 102 52.80 -5.67 2.12
CA LYS A 102 53.83 -4.61 1.98
C LYS A 102 53.23 -3.24 1.67
N THR A 103 53.72 -2.26 2.42
CA THR A 103 53.56 -0.81 2.31
C THR A 103 54.16 -0.27 1.01
N SER A 104 53.45 0.64 0.33
CA SER A 104 54.09 1.73 -0.42
C SER A 104 53.17 2.94 -0.54
N THR A 105 53.66 4.05 -0.02
CA THR A 105 53.22 5.42 -0.26
C THR A 105 53.27 5.78 -1.75
N GLY A 106 52.19 6.38 -2.26
CA GLY A 106 52.16 6.98 -3.60
C GLY A 106 50.98 7.94 -3.72
N LYS A 107 51.28 9.25 -3.67
CA LYS A 107 50.38 10.32 -4.11
C LYS A 107 50.04 10.13 -5.59
N LEU A 108 48.78 10.33 -5.95
CA LEU A 108 48.38 10.79 -7.28
C LEU A 108 47.02 11.49 -7.13
N ASP A 109 47.05 12.79 -7.32
CA ASP A 109 45.89 13.60 -7.68
C ASP A 109 45.35 13.08 -9.01
N ASP A 110 44.06 12.77 -9.09
CA ASP A 110 43.33 13.12 -10.30
C ASP A 110 41.80 13.18 -10.12
N THR A 111 41.27 14.12 -10.87
CA THR A 111 39.93 14.69 -10.91
C THR A 111 38.84 13.75 -11.44
N SER A 112 37.64 13.78 -10.86
CA SER A 112 36.37 13.69 -11.61
C SER A 112 35.16 13.97 -10.70
N ASP A 113 34.72 15.22 -10.69
CA ASP A 113 33.38 15.60 -10.24
C ASP A 113 32.34 14.93 -11.14
N THR A 114 31.74 13.85 -10.65
CA THR A 114 30.58 13.22 -11.30
C THR A 114 29.34 13.61 -10.49
N LYS A 115 28.64 14.64 -10.96
CA LYS A 115 27.33 15.03 -10.41
C LYS A 115 26.34 13.87 -10.57
N PRO A 116 25.52 13.56 -9.55
CA PRO A 116 24.44 12.60 -9.68
C PRO A 116 23.35 13.15 -10.61
N SER A 117 22.97 12.32 -11.58
CA SER A 117 21.89 12.56 -12.54
C SER A 117 20.54 12.50 -11.83
N THR A 118 19.85 13.64 -11.77
CA THR A 118 18.46 13.75 -11.34
C THR A 118 17.53 13.10 -12.37
N TYR A 119 16.81 12.05 -11.98
CA TYR A 119 15.78 11.40 -12.79
C TYR A 119 14.43 12.03 -12.45
N ASN A 120 13.84 12.73 -13.41
CA ASN A 120 12.54 13.38 -13.27
C ASN A 120 11.49 12.63 -14.13
N PRO A 121 10.47 11.99 -13.53
CA PRO A 121 9.48 11.18 -14.28
C PRO A 121 8.62 11.99 -15.28
N ASP A 122 8.59 13.32 -15.15
CA ASP A 122 7.80 14.21 -16.01
C ASP A 122 8.51 14.62 -17.32
N ASP A 123 9.81 14.31 -17.49
CA ASP A 123 10.54 14.62 -18.73
C ASP A 123 10.31 13.62 -19.88
N VAL A 124 9.44 12.62 -19.70
CA VAL A 124 9.10 11.65 -20.75
C VAL A 124 8.15 12.21 -21.83
N PHE A 125 7.69 13.47 -21.72
CA PHE A 125 6.72 14.02 -22.69
C PHE A 125 7.07 15.34 -23.38
N ASN A 126 8.29 15.88 -23.29
CA ASN A 126 8.60 17.11 -24.02
C ASN A 126 10.02 17.18 -24.62
N ASP A 127 10.33 16.24 -25.49
CA ASP A 127 11.58 16.25 -26.25
C ASP A 127 11.42 16.98 -27.60
N LYS A 128 11.79 18.27 -27.63
CA LYS A 128 12.16 18.97 -28.87
C LYS A 128 13.54 18.48 -29.33
N ILE A 129 13.57 17.28 -29.90
CA ILE A 129 14.77 16.69 -30.50
C ILE A 129 15.10 17.39 -31.82
N SER A 130 16.37 17.77 -31.94
CA SER A 130 16.98 18.36 -33.13
C SER A 130 16.90 17.42 -34.34
N CYS A 131 16.55 18.01 -35.48
CA CYS A 131 16.29 17.33 -36.74
C CYS A 131 17.60 16.79 -37.36
N SER A 132 17.86 15.48 -37.28
CA SER A 132 18.72 14.80 -38.26
C SER A 132 18.46 13.29 -38.33
N LYS A 133 18.19 12.83 -39.57
CA LYS A 133 17.88 11.46 -40.04
C LYS A 133 16.56 10.87 -39.51
N SER A 134 15.52 10.95 -40.34
CA SER A 134 14.25 10.26 -40.09
C SER A 134 14.49 8.74 -40.07
N ASP A 135 14.48 8.14 -38.88
CA ASP A 135 14.38 6.70 -38.72
C ASP A 135 13.08 6.25 -39.38
N LYS A 136 13.20 5.78 -40.63
CA LYS A 136 12.08 5.28 -41.40
C LYS A 136 11.55 4.05 -40.69
N LYS A 137 10.38 4.19 -40.06
CA LYS A 137 9.76 3.13 -39.27
C LYS A 137 9.21 2.03 -40.19
N LYS A 138 9.64 0.79 -39.99
CA LYS A 138 9.28 -0.36 -40.83
C LYS A 138 7.95 -0.99 -40.41
N CYS A 139 7.19 -1.47 -41.38
CA CYS A 139 6.01 -2.30 -41.17
C CYS A 139 6.44 -3.71 -40.74
N THR A 140 5.89 -4.20 -39.62
CA THR A 140 6.22 -5.52 -39.09
C THR A 140 5.77 -6.65 -40.02
N ASN A 141 4.74 -6.44 -40.84
CA ASN A 141 4.24 -7.45 -41.78
C ASN A 141 5.02 -7.49 -43.11
N CYS A 142 5.10 -6.37 -43.82
CA CYS A 142 5.63 -6.34 -45.20
C CYS A 142 7.01 -5.71 -45.32
N GLY A 143 7.60 -5.21 -44.23
CA GLY A 143 8.93 -4.59 -44.24
C GLY A 143 8.99 -3.17 -44.82
N ASN A 144 7.92 -2.68 -45.45
CA ASN A 144 7.87 -1.34 -46.03
C ASN A 144 8.11 -0.25 -44.99
N PHE A 145 8.83 0.78 -45.40
CA PHE A 145 9.10 1.96 -44.59
C PHE A 145 7.87 2.89 -44.51
N ASN A 146 7.88 3.81 -43.53
CA ASN A 146 6.81 4.78 -43.24
C ASN A 146 5.52 4.17 -42.67
N ALA A 147 5.64 3.09 -41.89
CA ALA A 147 4.52 2.53 -41.14
C ALA A 147 4.08 3.48 -40.01
N LYS A 148 2.87 4.04 -40.16
CA LYS A 148 2.29 5.02 -39.21
C LYS A 148 1.29 4.40 -38.24
N ALA A 149 0.62 3.31 -38.61
CA ALA A 149 -0.36 2.67 -37.74
C ALA A 149 0.33 1.81 -36.68
N HIS A 150 -0.24 1.77 -35.48
CA HIS A 150 0.25 0.98 -34.35
C HIS A 150 -0.75 -0.11 -33.99
N CYS A 151 -0.27 -1.21 -33.40
CA CYS A 151 -1.19 -2.14 -32.74
C CYS A 151 -1.80 -1.48 -31.50
N ALA A 152 -3.10 -1.18 -31.53
CA ALA A 152 -3.80 -0.54 -30.40
C ALA A 152 -3.66 -1.31 -29.07
N GLY A 153 -3.53 -2.65 -29.13
CA GLY A 153 -3.38 -3.50 -27.94
C GLY A 153 -2.02 -3.32 -27.25
N CYS A 154 -0.92 -3.51 -27.98
CA CYS A 154 0.42 -3.53 -27.38
C CYS A 154 1.22 -2.24 -27.54
N HIS A 155 0.65 -1.19 -28.16
CA HIS A 155 1.30 0.11 -28.26
C HIS A 155 1.64 0.66 -26.87
N LYS A 156 2.89 1.15 -26.73
CA LYS A 156 3.47 1.62 -25.45
C LYS A 156 3.57 0.55 -24.35
N ALA A 157 3.54 -0.74 -24.70
CA ALA A 157 3.93 -1.76 -23.73
C ALA A 157 5.45 -1.67 -23.48
N PRO A 158 5.92 -1.68 -22.23
CA PRO A 158 7.36 -1.62 -21.94
C PRO A 158 8.05 -2.93 -22.32
N ASN A 159 9.39 -2.91 -22.36
CA ASN A 159 10.22 -4.12 -22.34
C ASN A 159 10.14 -4.81 -20.97
N ILE A 160 10.82 -5.94 -20.83
CA ILE A 160 10.84 -6.70 -19.58
C ILE A 160 11.44 -5.86 -18.44
N ASP A 161 12.50 -5.11 -18.72
CA ASP A 161 13.18 -4.21 -17.80
C ASP A 161 12.45 -2.88 -17.56
N GLY A 162 11.27 -2.67 -18.15
CA GLY A 162 10.52 -1.42 -18.04
C GLY A 162 10.90 -0.35 -19.09
N THR A 163 11.97 -0.56 -19.87
CA THR A 163 12.41 0.42 -20.87
C THR A 163 11.39 0.56 -22.02
N PRO A 164 11.32 1.71 -22.70
CA PRO A 164 10.45 1.88 -23.85
C PRO A 164 10.73 0.86 -24.95
N ARG A 165 9.69 0.16 -25.39
CA ARG A 165 9.79 -0.82 -26.48
C ARG A 165 9.55 -0.18 -27.84
N ILE A 166 10.23 -0.69 -28.86
CA ILE A 166 9.91 -0.37 -30.26
C ILE A 166 8.51 -0.91 -30.59
N ASP A 167 7.60 0.00 -30.93
CA ASP A 167 6.22 -0.35 -31.26
C ASP A 167 6.10 -1.28 -32.48
N VAL A 168 5.14 -2.20 -32.39
CA VAL A 168 4.66 -2.97 -33.54
C VAL A 168 3.84 -2.05 -34.44
N ARG A 169 4.32 -1.86 -35.68
CA ARG A 169 3.79 -0.87 -36.63
C ARG A 169 3.36 -1.51 -37.94
N TYR A 170 2.36 -0.92 -38.58
CA TYR A 170 1.79 -1.39 -39.83
C TYR A 170 1.61 -0.23 -40.82
N CYS A 171 1.75 -0.53 -42.11
CA CYS A 171 1.34 0.40 -43.17
C CYS A 171 -0.17 0.57 -43.19
N THR A 172 -0.91 -0.53 -43.05
CA THR A 172 -2.37 -0.57 -43.19
C THR A 172 -3.01 -1.60 -42.24
N ARG A 173 -4.34 -1.56 -42.11
CA ARG A 173 -5.11 -2.55 -41.33
C ARG A 173 -4.99 -3.96 -41.92
N GLU A 174 -4.81 -4.09 -43.23
CA GLU A 174 -4.62 -5.37 -43.92
C GLU A 174 -3.29 -6.00 -43.52
N CYS A 175 -2.21 -5.21 -43.43
CA CYS A 175 -0.93 -5.68 -42.90
C CYS A 175 -1.03 -6.16 -41.45
N GLN A 176 -1.81 -5.46 -40.62
CA GLN A 176 -2.06 -5.90 -39.24
C GLN A 176 -2.85 -7.21 -39.19
N LYS A 177 -3.91 -7.34 -40.00
CA LYS A 177 -4.73 -8.57 -40.09
C LYS A 177 -3.89 -9.75 -40.58
N ALA A 178 -3.05 -9.55 -41.59
CA ALA A 178 -2.15 -10.57 -42.12
C ALA A 178 -1.13 -11.04 -41.06
N HIS A 179 -0.58 -10.11 -40.28
CA HIS A 179 0.36 -10.44 -39.20
C HIS A 179 -0.31 -10.99 -37.93
N TRP A 180 -1.64 -10.94 -37.83
CA TRP A 180 -2.35 -11.18 -36.57
C TRP A 180 -2.13 -12.58 -36.00
N SER A 181 -2.09 -13.62 -36.84
CA SER A 181 -1.88 -15.00 -36.37
C SER A 181 -0.55 -15.17 -35.65
N ALA A 182 0.53 -14.55 -36.17
CA ALA A 182 1.85 -14.56 -35.55
C ALA A 182 1.93 -13.62 -34.33
N HIS A 183 1.28 -12.47 -34.39
CA HIS A 183 1.39 -11.44 -33.36
C HIS A 183 0.48 -11.67 -32.14
N ARG A 184 -0.66 -12.37 -32.29
CA ARG A 184 -1.72 -12.41 -31.28
C ARG A 184 -1.24 -12.85 -29.89
N VAL A 185 -0.38 -13.84 -29.80
CA VAL A 185 0.14 -14.37 -28.52
C VAL A 185 1.03 -13.32 -27.86
N GLU A 186 2.01 -12.79 -28.60
CA GLU A 186 2.90 -11.73 -28.15
C GLU A 186 2.12 -10.47 -27.73
N CYS A 187 1.12 -10.08 -28.52
CA CYS A 187 0.25 -8.94 -28.25
C CYS A 187 -0.46 -9.07 -26.89
N LYS A 188 -0.94 -10.27 -26.54
CA LYS A 188 -1.56 -10.53 -25.23
C LYS A 188 -0.55 -10.42 -24.09
N ASN A 189 0.65 -10.97 -24.25
CA ASN A 189 1.70 -10.87 -23.22
C ASN A 189 2.10 -9.40 -22.98
N LEU A 190 2.26 -8.64 -24.06
CA LEU A 190 2.56 -7.21 -23.99
C LEU A 190 1.44 -6.40 -23.34
N GLN A 191 0.18 -6.73 -23.62
CA GLN A 191 -0.96 -6.12 -22.95
C GLN A 191 -0.98 -6.41 -21.45
N ALA A 192 -0.69 -7.66 -21.05
CA ALA A 192 -0.60 -8.04 -19.65
C ALA A 192 0.55 -7.30 -18.94
N ARG A 193 1.72 -7.20 -19.57
CA ARG A 193 2.85 -6.43 -19.05
C ARG A 193 2.51 -4.95 -18.90
N LYS A 194 1.92 -4.34 -19.93
CA LYS A 194 1.46 -2.94 -19.87
C LYS A 194 0.47 -2.70 -18.73
N ALA A 195 -0.50 -3.60 -18.56
CA ALA A 195 -1.46 -3.51 -17.46
C ALA A 195 -0.79 -3.66 -16.09
N LEU A 196 0.18 -4.56 -15.96
CA LEU A 196 0.94 -4.76 -14.73
C LEU A 196 1.75 -3.52 -14.34
N PHE A 197 2.47 -2.91 -15.28
CA PHE A 197 3.24 -1.69 -15.01
C PHE A 197 2.32 -0.53 -14.60
N ARG A 198 1.19 -0.36 -15.29
CA ARG A 198 0.17 0.63 -14.88
C ARG A 198 -0.37 0.36 -13.49
N ALA A 199 -0.63 -0.91 -13.15
CA ALA A 199 -1.10 -1.29 -11.83
C ALA A 199 -0.08 -0.91 -10.75
N ALA A 200 1.19 -1.27 -10.94
CA ALA A 200 2.25 -0.98 -9.98
C ALA A 200 2.40 0.53 -9.71
N TRP A 201 2.44 1.33 -10.78
CA TRP A 201 2.56 2.79 -10.68
C TRP A 201 1.35 3.41 -9.99
N LEU A 202 0.13 2.99 -10.35
CA LEU A 202 -1.09 3.45 -9.72
C LEU A 202 -1.13 3.08 -8.22
N MET A 203 -0.72 1.86 -7.86
CA MET A 203 -0.66 1.41 -6.46
C MET A 203 0.32 2.25 -5.64
N GLN A 204 1.49 2.60 -6.18
CA GLN A 204 2.46 3.44 -5.48
C GLN A 204 1.92 4.86 -5.27
N LYS A 205 1.31 5.48 -6.30
CA LYS A 205 0.68 6.80 -6.17
C LYS A 205 -0.45 6.81 -5.14
N ILE A 206 -1.30 5.78 -5.14
CA ILE A 206 -2.36 5.62 -4.13
C ILE A 206 -1.72 5.48 -2.74
N TRP A 207 -0.68 4.66 -2.59
CA TRP A 207 0.01 4.48 -1.31
C TRP A 207 0.64 5.78 -0.78
N HIS A 208 1.35 6.53 -1.64
CA HIS A 208 1.89 7.85 -1.28
C HIS A 208 0.75 8.82 -0.88
N THR A 209 -0.38 8.78 -1.59
CA THR A 209 -1.58 9.57 -1.24
C THR A 209 -2.12 9.20 0.14
N VAL A 210 -2.23 7.90 0.44
CA VAL A 210 -2.65 7.42 1.76
C VAL A 210 -1.69 7.93 2.83
N ARG A 211 -0.38 7.78 2.64
CA ARG A 211 0.64 8.20 3.61
C ARG A 211 0.67 9.71 3.84
N ARG A 212 0.49 10.54 2.81
CA ARG A 212 0.38 12.01 3.00
C ARG A 212 -0.84 12.42 3.81
N GLU A 213 -1.96 11.71 3.65
CA GLU A 213 -3.19 12.02 4.40
C GLU A 213 -3.21 11.48 5.82
N SER A 214 -2.43 10.44 6.10
CA SER A 214 -2.36 9.71 7.36
C SER A 214 -0.95 9.68 7.95
N PHE A 215 -0.15 10.72 7.70
CA PHE A 215 1.21 10.77 8.22
C PHE A 215 1.17 10.93 9.74
N ASP A 216 1.93 10.11 10.44
CA ASP A 216 1.89 9.97 11.90
C ASP A 216 3.25 10.31 12.55
N ASN A 217 4.31 10.38 11.75
CA ASN A 217 5.65 10.65 12.25
C ASN A 217 5.88 12.16 12.41
N CYS A 218 6.56 12.54 13.48
CA CYS A 218 6.85 13.93 13.83
C CYS A 218 8.14 14.41 13.16
N VAL A 219 8.17 14.50 11.83
CA VAL A 219 9.39 14.89 11.11
C VAL A 219 9.52 16.41 11.07
N VAL A 220 10.67 16.94 11.51
CA VAL A 220 10.91 18.39 11.58
C VAL A 220 12.07 18.86 10.69
N LYS A 221 12.95 17.95 10.27
CA LYS A 221 14.09 18.26 9.43
C LYS A 221 14.52 17.04 8.63
N SER A 222 14.97 17.25 7.40
CA SER A 222 15.77 16.29 6.63
C SER A 222 17.12 16.91 6.26
N GLU A 223 18.17 16.10 6.22
CA GLU A 223 19.47 16.54 5.72
C GLU A 223 20.20 15.41 5.00
N GLN A 224 20.99 15.77 3.99
CA GLN A 224 21.88 14.85 3.32
C GLN A 224 23.28 14.92 3.95
N VAL A 225 23.79 13.79 4.43
CA VAL A 225 25.12 13.69 5.06
C VAL A 225 25.80 12.46 4.51
N ASP A 226 26.99 12.62 3.93
CA ASP A 226 27.82 11.53 3.37
C ASP A 226 27.06 10.63 2.37
N GLY A 227 26.11 11.21 1.62
CA GLY A 227 25.29 10.49 0.65
C GLY A 227 24.06 9.78 1.24
N GLU A 228 23.90 9.79 2.56
CA GLU A 228 22.70 9.30 3.26
C GLU A 228 21.66 10.40 3.43
N LEU A 229 20.37 10.03 3.45
CA LEU A 229 19.28 10.93 3.83
C LEU A 229 18.92 10.68 5.30
N LEU A 230 19.18 11.67 6.14
CA LEU A 230 18.88 11.62 7.57
C LEU A 230 17.57 12.36 7.86
N ILE A 231 16.66 11.67 8.54
CA ILE A 231 15.35 12.19 8.95
C ILE A 231 15.36 12.46 10.45
N HIS A 232 15.07 13.70 10.85
CA HIS A 232 15.04 14.10 12.25
C HIS A 232 13.62 14.16 12.78
N GLU A 233 13.38 13.47 13.89
CA GLU A 233 12.12 13.56 14.62
C GLU A 233 12.13 14.75 15.59
N GLY A 234 10.99 15.41 15.70
CA GLY A 234 10.70 16.44 16.69
C GLY A 234 10.01 15.89 17.94
N ASP A 235 9.60 16.80 18.82
CA ASP A 235 8.85 16.44 20.02
C ASP A 235 7.36 16.28 19.69
N TYR A 236 6.88 15.04 19.80
CA TYR A 236 5.48 14.70 19.54
C TYR A 236 4.47 15.47 20.40
N ASN A 237 4.88 16.03 21.55
CA ASN A 237 4.01 16.83 22.42
C ASN A 237 3.99 18.32 22.06
N LEU A 238 5.01 18.81 21.35
CA LEU A 238 5.15 20.22 20.99
C LEU A 238 4.68 20.47 19.56
N GLU A 239 4.98 19.53 18.66
CA GLU A 239 4.64 19.71 17.25
C GLU A 239 3.13 19.55 17.02
N PRO A 240 2.53 20.38 16.15
CA PRO A 240 1.11 20.34 15.90
C PRO A 240 0.70 19.09 15.13
N THR A 241 -0.52 18.63 15.41
CA THR A 241 -1.22 17.62 14.63
C THR A 241 -2.03 18.30 13.53
N LYS A 242 -2.36 17.55 12.48
CA LYS A 242 -3.14 18.02 11.32
C LYS A 242 -4.51 18.58 11.72
N ARG A 243 -5.08 18.03 12.78
CA ARG A 243 -6.33 18.48 13.40
C ARG A 243 -6.08 18.69 14.88
N GLU A 244 -6.77 19.65 15.48
CA GLU A 244 -6.70 19.91 16.91
C GLU A 244 -7.01 18.65 17.72
N ALA A 245 -6.11 18.31 18.66
CA ALA A 245 -6.18 17.08 19.46
C ALA A 245 -6.24 15.77 18.65
N GLY A 246 -5.81 15.79 17.39
CA GLY A 246 -5.72 14.62 16.53
C GLY A 246 -4.48 13.76 16.79
N PHE A 247 -4.34 12.68 16.02
CA PHE A 247 -3.16 11.81 16.02
C PHE A 247 -2.26 12.07 14.81
N TYR A 248 -2.87 12.24 13.63
CA TYR A 248 -2.13 12.44 12.38
C TYR A 248 -1.60 13.86 12.23
N ARG A 249 -0.54 14.00 11.44
CA ARG A 249 0.19 15.23 11.14
C ARG A 249 0.13 15.55 9.65
N GLU A 250 0.33 16.81 9.32
CA GLU A 250 0.56 17.19 7.94
C GLU A 250 1.94 16.69 7.52
N PHE A 251 2.05 16.09 6.33
CA PHE A 251 3.35 15.68 5.82
C PHE A 251 4.16 16.94 5.49
N PRO A 252 5.38 17.11 6.02
CA PRO A 252 6.11 18.36 5.92
C PRO A 252 6.85 18.47 4.58
N ASP A 253 6.14 18.50 3.44
CA ASP A 253 6.77 18.51 2.10
C ASP A 253 7.84 19.60 1.93
N HIS A 254 7.66 20.74 2.61
CA HIS A 254 8.56 21.90 2.53
C HIS A 254 9.97 21.70 3.12
N ILE A 255 10.21 20.65 3.91
CA ILE A 255 11.56 20.41 4.50
C ILE A 255 12.46 19.61 3.56
N PHE A 256 11.88 18.97 2.53
CA PHE A 256 12.60 18.11 1.59
C PHE A 256 13.10 18.93 0.40
N GLU A 257 14.33 18.65 -0.06
CA GLU A 257 14.92 19.35 -1.19
C GLU A 257 14.24 18.99 -2.52
N ASN A 258 13.76 17.75 -2.64
CA ASN A 258 13.15 17.21 -3.83
C ASN A 258 12.10 16.15 -3.49
N GLU A 259 11.31 15.75 -4.49
CA GLU A 259 10.23 14.75 -4.33
C GLU A 259 10.76 13.38 -3.90
N GLN A 260 11.93 12.96 -4.39
CA GLN A 260 12.54 11.67 -4.05
C GLN A 260 12.88 11.56 -2.56
N ASP A 261 13.32 12.65 -1.93
CA ASP A 261 13.56 12.70 -0.47
C ASP A 261 12.26 12.60 0.31
N ALA A 262 11.22 13.29 -0.14
CA ALA A 262 9.89 13.18 0.46
C ALA A 262 9.34 11.74 0.36
N GLU A 263 9.44 11.11 -0.81
CA GLU A 263 9.01 9.72 -1.03
C GLU A 263 9.80 8.70 -0.21
N SER A 264 11.10 8.95 -0.05
CA SER A 264 11.97 8.14 0.81
C SER A 264 11.48 8.19 2.26
N CYS A 265 11.14 9.38 2.76
CA CYS A 265 10.59 9.55 4.10
C CYS A 265 9.18 8.94 4.25
N LEU A 266 8.31 9.07 3.24
CA LEU A 266 6.97 8.46 3.26
C LEU A 266 7.03 6.93 3.35
N SER A 267 8.07 6.34 2.74
CA SER A 267 8.26 4.89 2.63
C SER A 267 9.01 4.28 3.81
N LEU A 268 9.78 5.08 4.54
CA LEU A 268 10.71 4.63 5.57
C LEU A 268 10.01 3.81 6.67
N LEU A 269 10.32 2.51 6.73
CA LEU A 269 9.80 1.53 7.69
C LEU A 269 8.32 1.15 7.52
N TYR A 270 7.71 1.50 6.38
CA TYR A 270 6.29 1.20 6.11
C TYR A 270 6.06 0.04 5.11
N CYS A 271 7.08 -0.78 4.85
CA CYS A 271 6.94 -1.89 3.88
C CYS A 271 5.80 -2.86 4.24
N THR A 272 5.70 -3.27 5.51
CA THR A 272 4.60 -4.12 6.02
C THR A 272 3.25 -3.43 5.88
N ASP A 273 3.18 -2.17 6.33
CA ASP A 273 1.95 -1.37 6.31
C ASP A 273 1.45 -1.17 4.88
N SER A 274 2.36 -0.94 3.91
CA SER A 274 2.00 -0.74 2.51
C SER A 274 1.24 -1.95 1.94
N LEU A 275 1.73 -3.17 2.18
CA LEU A 275 1.08 -4.38 1.66
C LEU A 275 -0.22 -4.66 2.39
N SER A 276 -0.20 -4.53 3.72
CA SER A 276 -1.37 -4.83 4.54
C SER A 276 -2.51 -3.82 4.33
N HIS A 277 -2.20 -2.53 4.17
CA HIS A 277 -3.18 -1.47 3.95
C HIS A 277 -3.79 -1.57 2.55
N MET A 278 -2.96 -1.89 1.55
CA MET A 278 -3.33 -1.88 0.14
C MET A 278 -3.91 -3.21 -0.34
N TYR A 279 -4.17 -4.19 0.53
CA TYR A 279 -4.52 -5.56 0.13
C TYR A 279 -5.74 -5.65 -0.81
N MET A 280 -6.80 -4.85 -0.60
CA MET A 280 -7.95 -4.86 -1.52
C MET A 280 -7.61 -4.26 -2.87
N ILE A 281 -6.74 -3.24 -2.90
CA ILE A 281 -6.29 -2.58 -4.14
C ILE A 281 -5.38 -3.53 -4.92
N ASN A 282 -4.44 -4.18 -4.24
CA ASN A 282 -3.56 -5.20 -4.80
C ASN A 282 -4.39 -6.32 -5.43
N SER A 283 -5.36 -6.87 -4.69
CA SER A 283 -6.27 -7.91 -5.16
C SER A 283 -7.11 -7.42 -6.36
N TRP A 284 -7.65 -6.21 -6.30
CA TRP A 284 -8.51 -5.65 -7.35
C TRP A 284 -7.76 -5.36 -8.66
N LEU A 285 -6.57 -4.75 -8.62
CA LEU A 285 -5.80 -4.38 -9.82
C LEU A 285 -5.07 -5.56 -10.46
N LEU A 286 -4.55 -6.49 -9.65
CA LEU A 286 -3.73 -7.61 -10.15
C LEU A 286 -4.57 -8.81 -10.62
N LYS A 287 -5.84 -8.90 -10.19
CA LYS A 287 -6.73 -10.01 -10.53
C LYS A 287 -6.93 -10.13 -12.05
N GLY A 288 -6.63 -11.32 -12.57
CA GLY A 288 -6.76 -11.66 -13.99
C GLY A 288 -5.61 -11.18 -14.88
N THR A 289 -4.70 -10.34 -14.36
CA THR A 289 -3.46 -9.96 -15.04
C THR A 289 -2.33 -10.91 -14.66
N CYS A 290 -2.21 -11.19 -13.36
CA CYS A 290 -1.18 -12.05 -12.79
C CYS A 290 -1.70 -13.49 -12.67
N ALA A 291 -0.83 -14.44 -13.01
CA ALA A 291 -1.03 -15.86 -12.76
C ALA A 291 -0.79 -16.23 -11.29
N ASP A 292 0.07 -15.48 -10.61
CA ASP A 292 0.50 -15.73 -9.24
C ASP A 292 0.92 -14.40 -8.60
N VAL A 293 0.56 -14.20 -7.34
CA VAL A 293 0.92 -13.01 -6.53
C VAL A 293 1.30 -13.51 -5.16
N LYS A 294 2.50 -13.16 -4.70
CA LYS A 294 3.06 -13.60 -3.43
C LYS A 294 3.63 -12.42 -2.68
N GLU A 295 3.55 -12.50 -1.37
CA GLU A 295 4.28 -11.60 -0.49
C GLU A 295 5.53 -12.31 -0.01
N ILE A 296 6.66 -11.61 -0.09
CA ILE A 296 7.94 -12.18 0.30
C ILE A 296 8.70 -11.21 1.19
N SER A 297 9.48 -11.78 2.10
CA SER A 297 10.42 -11.04 2.93
C SER A 297 11.81 -11.15 2.32
N VAL A 298 12.48 -10.02 2.21
CA VAL A 298 13.85 -9.92 1.70
C VAL A 298 14.73 -9.15 2.67
N ARG A 299 16.02 -9.47 2.69
CA ARG A 299 17.04 -8.64 3.33
C ARG A 299 17.69 -7.82 2.23
N ILE A 300 17.69 -6.50 2.37
CA ILE A 300 18.40 -5.63 1.44
C ILE A 300 19.90 -5.70 1.74
N ASP A 301 20.68 -6.11 0.74
CA ASP A 301 22.14 -6.24 0.85
C ASP A 301 22.84 -5.01 0.24
N LYS A 302 22.22 -4.33 -0.73
CA LYS A 302 22.78 -3.17 -1.42
C LYS A 302 21.71 -2.11 -1.71
N ALA A 303 21.53 -1.14 -0.82
CA ALA A 303 20.68 0.02 -1.11
C ALA A 303 21.37 0.93 -2.14
N ALA A 304 20.58 1.59 -3.01
CA ALA A 304 21.11 2.67 -3.86
C ALA A 304 21.39 3.95 -3.05
N ARG A 305 20.59 4.17 -2.00
CA ARG A 305 20.76 5.24 -1.02
C ARG A 305 20.27 4.77 0.35
N ASN A 306 21.04 5.06 1.40
CA ASN A 306 20.61 4.82 2.76
C ASN A 306 19.70 5.96 3.24
N VAL A 307 18.58 5.60 3.84
CA VAL A 307 17.61 6.53 4.44
C VAL A 307 17.29 6.02 5.84
N ARG A 308 17.39 6.89 6.86
CA ARG A 308 17.12 6.50 8.25
C ARG A 308 16.74 7.68 9.13
N TYR A 309 16.09 7.36 10.25
CA TYR A 309 15.90 8.30 11.34
C TYR A 309 17.23 8.56 12.07
N THR A 310 17.39 9.76 12.63
CA THR A 310 18.52 10.07 13.48
C THR A 310 18.33 9.44 14.86
N GLY A 311 19.17 8.47 15.19
CA GLY A 311 19.15 7.75 16.46
C GLY A 311 19.92 6.43 16.37
N PRO A 312 20.62 5.99 17.44
CA PRO A 312 21.44 4.77 17.42
C PRO A 312 20.62 3.49 17.22
N GLU A 313 19.31 3.52 17.50
CA GLU A 313 18.40 2.40 17.31
C GLU A 313 18.11 2.07 15.84
N TRP A 314 18.44 2.97 14.92
CA TRP A 314 18.10 2.88 13.49
C TRP A 314 19.21 2.28 12.63
N ASP A 315 20.36 1.91 13.21
CA ASP A 315 21.48 1.23 12.52
C ASP A 315 21.23 -0.28 12.28
N ARG A 316 19.96 -0.69 12.16
CA ARG A 316 19.57 -2.11 12.09
C ARG A 316 19.34 -2.57 10.65
N ILE A 317 19.68 -3.82 10.39
CA ILE A 317 19.28 -4.52 9.16
C ILE A 317 17.79 -4.87 9.30
N PHE A 318 16.96 -4.16 8.54
CA PHE A 318 15.52 -4.44 8.50
C PHE A 318 15.19 -5.45 7.40
N ILE A 319 14.24 -6.34 7.71
CA ILE A 319 13.59 -7.18 6.71
C ILE A 319 12.60 -6.29 5.96
N HIS A 320 12.69 -6.30 4.64
CA HIS A 320 11.78 -5.60 3.75
C HIS A 320 10.72 -6.55 3.19
N GLU A 321 9.55 -6.02 2.88
CA GLU A 321 8.43 -6.78 2.35
C GLU A 321 7.95 -6.22 1.02
N ILE A 322 7.71 -7.12 0.07
CA ILE A 322 7.35 -6.77 -1.30
C ILE A 322 6.33 -7.77 -1.86
N LEU A 323 5.71 -7.41 -3.00
CA LEU A 323 4.93 -8.33 -3.81
C LEU A 323 5.79 -8.90 -4.94
N GLN A 324 5.98 -10.21 -4.94
CA GLN A 324 6.46 -10.93 -6.12
C GLN A 324 5.25 -11.36 -6.96
N VAL A 325 5.23 -10.98 -8.23
CA VAL A 325 4.14 -11.28 -9.16
C VAL A 325 4.66 -12.02 -10.38
N ARG A 326 3.84 -12.93 -10.91
CA ARG A 326 4.15 -13.65 -12.15
C ARG A 326 3.00 -13.50 -13.13
N LEU A 327 3.30 -13.05 -14.35
CA LEU A 327 2.34 -13.00 -15.44
C LEU A 327 2.05 -14.39 -16.01
N HIS A 328 0.94 -14.55 -16.73
CA HIS A 328 0.64 -15.79 -17.46
C HIS A 328 1.67 -16.14 -18.55
N SER A 329 2.47 -15.18 -18.98
CA SER A 329 3.63 -15.38 -19.87
C SER A 329 4.81 -16.09 -19.18
N GLY A 330 4.83 -16.15 -17.84
CA GLY A 330 5.94 -16.63 -17.02
C GLY A 330 6.89 -15.54 -16.53
N GLU A 331 6.76 -14.31 -17.04
CA GLU A 331 7.57 -13.16 -16.59
C GLU A 331 7.30 -12.85 -15.12
N THR A 332 8.37 -12.59 -14.35
CA THR A 332 8.29 -12.41 -12.90
C THR A 332 8.86 -11.06 -12.49
N TYR A 333 8.13 -10.36 -11.64
CA TYR A 333 8.42 -9.00 -11.21
C TYR A 333 8.31 -8.84 -9.70
N VAL A 334 8.92 -7.79 -9.19
CA VAL A 334 8.66 -7.22 -7.87
C VAL A 334 7.82 -5.97 -8.05
N ILE A 335 6.78 -5.82 -7.24
CA ILE A 335 6.13 -4.54 -6.98
C ILE A 335 6.56 -4.11 -5.57
N ASP A 336 7.23 -2.97 -5.47
CA ASP A 336 7.76 -2.42 -4.23
C ASP A 336 7.21 -1.00 -4.03
N LEU A 337 6.17 -0.88 -3.22
CA LEU A 337 5.51 0.40 -2.95
C LEU A 337 6.34 1.30 -2.02
N THR A 338 7.41 0.76 -1.44
CA THR A 338 8.23 1.44 -0.41
C THR A 338 9.72 1.36 -0.73
N GLY A 339 10.09 1.04 -1.97
CA GLY A 339 11.48 0.92 -2.41
C GLY A 339 12.28 2.21 -2.27
N ALA A 340 11.59 3.36 -2.23
CA ALA A 340 12.20 4.68 -2.07
C ALA A 340 13.04 4.79 -0.78
N GLN A 341 12.73 4.03 0.28
CA GLN A 341 13.55 4.00 1.50
C GLN A 341 14.98 3.46 1.27
N TYR A 342 15.22 2.81 0.12
CA TYR A 342 16.52 2.32 -0.34
C TYR A 342 17.04 3.04 -1.58
N GLY A 343 16.40 4.15 -1.97
CA GLY A 343 16.69 4.89 -3.21
C GLY A 343 16.17 4.21 -4.49
N TRP A 344 15.19 3.32 -4.40
CA TRP A 344 14.56 2.68 -5.55
C TRP A 344 13.14 3.22 -5.77
N TYR A 345 13.01 4.18 -6.68
CA TYR A 345 11.75 4.91 -6.88
C TYR A 345 10.78 4.21 -7.83
N ASP A 346 11.26 3.31 -8.69
CA ASP A 346 10.39 2.56 -9.59
C ASP A 346 9.49 1.60 -8.81
N ALA A 347 8.17 1.73 -8.99
CA ALA A 347 7.18 0.86 -8.34
C ALA A 347 7.31 -0.63 -8.73
N ILE A 348 7.98 -0.94 -9.84
CA ILE A 348 8.09 -2.29 -10.39
C ILE A 348 9.47 -2.55 -10.98
N THR A 349 10.02 -3.73 -10.69
CA THR A 349 11.32 -4.17 -11.22
C THR A 349 11.25 -5.63 -11.62
N GLU A 350 11.98 -6.05 -12.65
CA GLU A 350 12.13 -7.47 -12.97
C GLU A 350 12.74 -8.23 -11.78
N TRP A 351 12.21 -9.41 -11.44
CA TRP A 351 12.69 -10.19 -10.29
C TRP A 351 14.18 -10.50 -10.36
N SER A 352 14.69 -10.85 -11.55
CA SER A 352 16.10 -11.19 -11.77
C SER A 352 17.04 -10.02 -11.47
N THR A 353 16.59 -8.80 -11.74
CA THR A 353 17.32 -7.56 -11.47
C THR A 353 17.23 -7.21 -9.99
N TYR A 354 16.03 -7.26 -9.40
CA TYR A 354 15.80 -6.93 -7.99
C TYR A 354 16.64 -7.82 -7.05
N LYS A 355 16.69 -9.13 -7.31
CA LYS A 355 17.47 -10.10 -6.49
C LYS A 355 18.99 -9.89 -6.51
N MET A 356 19.53 -9.02 -7.37
CA MET A 356 20.96 -8.69 -7.33
C MET A 356 21.31 -7.81 -6.12
N ASN A 357 20.31 -7.17 -5.51
CA ASN A 357 20.48 -6.22 -4.41
C ASN A 357 19.92 -6.73 -3.08
N CYS A 358 19.33 -7.93 -3.05
CA CYS A 358 18.72 -8.49 -1.84
C CYS A 358 18.81 -10.01 -1.78
N THR A 359 18.72 -10.55 -0.57
CA THR A 359 18.61 -11.98 -0.27
C THR A 359 17.19 -12.30 0.18
N GLU A 360 16.51 -13.24 -0.48
CA GLU A 360 15.21 -13.75 -0.02
C GLU A 360 15.39 -14.46 1.33
N THR A 361 14.64 -14.03 2.35
CA THR A 361 14.78 -14.57 3.71
C THR A 361 13.71 -15.59 4.03
N SER A 362 12.49 -15.43 3.48
CA SER A 362 11.39 -16.39 3.63
C SER A 362 10.18 -16.01 2.76
N ARG A 363 9.33 -17.01 2.46
CA ARG A 363 7.99 -16.78 1.92
C ARG A 363 7.04 -16.43 3.07
N ILE A 364 6.27 -15.36 2.90
CA ILE A 364 5.22 -14.98 3.85
C ILE A 364 3.90 -15.58 3.33
N PRO A 365 3.03 -16.13 4.19
CA PRO A 365 1.66 -16.43 3.79
C PRO A 365 0.97 -15.14 3.30
N PRO A 366 0.35 -15.12 2.10
CA PRO A 366 -0.18 -13.89 1.51
C PRO A 366 -1.25 -13.22 2.39
N PHE A 367 -1.30 -11.88 2.44
CA PHE A 367 -2.36 -11.12 3.09
C PHE A 367 -3.69 -11.39 2.35
N GLY A 368 -4.58 -12.13 3.00
CA GLY A 368 -6.01 -12.15 2.65
C GLY A 368 -6.41 -12.77 1.31
N ILE A 369 -5.57 -13.61 0.68
CA ILE A 369 -5.94 -14.29 -0.58
C ILE A 369 -6.06 -15.81 -0.44
N ASP A 370 -5.22 -16.47 0.37
CA ASP A 370 -5.24 -17.96 0.48
C ASP A 370 -5.57 -18.49 1.89
N GLY A 371 -5.77 -17.62 2.87
CA GLY A 371 -6.28 -18.00 4.18
C GLY A 371 -7.75 -17.60 4.28
N ASP A 372 -8.61 -18.50 4.76
CA ASP A 372 -9.99 -18.20 5.22
C ASP A 372 -10.03 -17.18 6.39
N GLY A 373 -9.03 -16.31 6.52
CA GLY A 373 -8.88 -15.33 7.57
C GLY A 373 -8.82 -13.89 7.04
N PRO A 374 -9.70 -12.98 7.48
CA PRO A 374 -9.75 -11.59 7.02
C PRO A 374 -8.73 -10.66 7.69
N LEU A 375 -7.79 -11.23 8.45
CA LEU A 375 -6.53 -10.59 8.78
C LEU A 375 -5.44 -11.34 8.06
N GLY A 376 -4.73 -10.68 7.15
CA GLY A 376 -3.47 -11.25 6.72
C GLY A 376 -2.52 -11.34 7.92
N SER A 377 -1.83 -12.48 8.01
CA SER A 377 -1.10 -12.98 9.20
C SER A 377 -0.19 -11.96 9.90
N ARG A 378 0.31 -10.94 9.19
CA ARG A 378 1.27 -9.98 9.73
C ARG A 378 0.68 -8.72 10.38
N ALA A 379 -0.52 -8.29 10.00
CA ALA A 379 -1.19 -7.19 10.71
C ALA A 379 -1.59 -7.64 12.12
N GLN A 380 -2.01 -8.91 12.23
CA GLN A 380 -2.09 -9.60 13.51
C GLN A 380 -0.73 -9.62 14.21
N SER A 381 0.38 -9.92 13.52
CA SER A 381 1.72 -9.90 14.13
C SER A 381 2.12 -8.54 14.70
N MET A 382 1.88 -7.41 14.03
CA MET A 382 2.27 -6.08 14.55
C MET A 382 1.45 -5.67 15.77
N LEU A 383 0.12 -5.86 15.69
CA LEU A 383 -0.77 -5.57 16.80
C LEU A 383 -0.48 -6.52 17.97
N VAL A 384 -0.41 -7.84 17.73
CA VAL A 384 -0.09 -8.83 18.76
C VAL A 384 1.29 -8.56 19.37
N SER A 385 2.33 -8.32 18.57
CA SER A 385 3.69 -8.06 19.07
C SER A 385 3.77 -6.87 20.01
N THR A 386 2.98 -5.81 19.77
CA THR A 386 2.92 -4.64 20.66
C THR A 386 2.31 -4.98 22.02
N PHE A 387 1.41 -5.96 22.07
CA PHE A 387 0.72 -6.39 23.27
C PHE A 387 1.30 -7.67 23.90
N SER A 388 2.22 -8.36 23.21
CA SER A 388 2.95 -9.52 23.74
C SER A 388 3.86 -9.18 24.92
N GLU A 389 4.25 -7.91 25.04
CA GLU A 389 5.03 -7.37 26.17
C GLU A 389 4.18 -6.38 26.98
N PRO A 390 3.20 -6.87 27.77
CA PRO A 390 2.30 -5.99 28.50
C PRO A 390 3.03 -5.17 29.58
N TRP A 391 4.21 -5.63 30.01
CA TRP A 391 5.06 -4.96 31.00
C TRP A 391 6.07 -3.97 30.42
N SER A 392 6.14 -3.81 29.09
CA SER A 392 7.00 -2.77 28.51
C SER A 392 6.58 -1.38 28.98
N ASP A 393 7.54 -0.46 29.01
CA ASP A 393 7.37 0.92 29.45
C ASP A 393 6.73 1.82 28.38
N ARG A 394 6.15 1.21 27.34
CA ARG A 394 5.40 1.95 26.33
C ARG A 394 4.22 2.67 26.96
N THR A 395 4.04 3.94 26.59
CA THR A 395 2.88 4.75 26.93
C THR A 395 1.60 4.17 26.30
N ASP A 396 0.44 4.54 26.83
CA ASP A 396 -0.84 4.13 26.25
C ASP A 396 -0.97 4.56 24.78
N MET A 397 -0.46 5.76 24.45
CA MET A 397 -0.44 6.25 23.07
C MET A 397 0.40 5.34 22.17
N GLN A 398 1.61 4.98 22.59
CA GLN A 398 2.49 4.09 21.81
C GLN A 398 1.86 2.70 21.61
N ARG A 399 1.08 2.21 22.57
CA ARG A 399 0.34 0.94 22.44
C ARG A 399 -0.89 1.07 21.54
N ALA A 400 -1.48 2.26 21.45
CA ALA A 400 -2.63 2.53 20.60
C ALA A 400 -2.26 2.68 19.11
N ILE A 401 -1.00 3.01 18.77
CA ILE A 401 -0.55 3.23 17.38
C ILE A 401 -0.95 2.09 16.42
N PRO A 402 -0.65 0.81 16.71
CA PRO A 402 -1.07 -0.27 15.82
C PRO A 402 -2.59 -0.41 15.70
N MET A 403 -3.35 0.02 16.71
CA MET A 403 -4.81 0.05 16.65
C MET A 403 -5.31 1.19 15.74
N PHE A 404 -4.66 2.37 15.77
CA PHE A 404 -4.97 3.46 14.82
C PHE A 404 -4.76 2.98 13.38
N ASN A 405 -3.62 2.35 13.09
CA ASN A 405 -3.29 1.88 11.75
C ASN A 405 -4.27 0.79 11.27
N GLU A 406 -4.69 -0.12 12.16
CA GLU A 406 -5.73 -1.09 11.82
C GLU A 406 -7.09 -0.44 11.54
N CYS A 407 -7.52 0.50 12.37
CA CYS A 407 -8.78 1.21 12.16
C CYS A 407 -8.78 2.00 10.86
N LEU A 408 -7.67 2.71 10.57
CA LEU A 408 -7.48 3.49 9.36
C LEU A 408 -7.62 2.60 8.13
N LYS A 409 -6.86 1.50 8.11
CA LYS A 409 -6.87 0.51 7.04
C LYS A 409 -8.28 -0.03 6.80
N ARG A 410 -9.01 -0.38 7.87
CA ARG A 410 -10.35 -0.97 7.75
C ARG A 410 -11.34 -0.01 7.14
N GLU A 411 -11.39 1.22 7.64
CA GLU A 411 -12.28 2.22 7.04
C GLU A 411 -11.87 2.61 5.64
N PHE A 412 -10.57 2.72 5.37
CA PHE A 412 -10.08 2.96 4.02
C PHE A 412 -10.59 1.87 3.06
N ASN A 413 -10.34 0.60 3.37
CA ASN A 413 -10.70 -0.51 2.46
C ASN A 413 -12.22 -0.65 2.29
N LYS A 414 -13.01 -0.49 3.36
CA LYS A 414 -14.48 -0.49 3.26
C LYS A 414 -14.98 0.63 2.35
N ALA A 415 -14.51 1.86 2.57
CA ALA A 415 -14.93 3.00 1.76
C ALA A 415 -14.42 2.88 0.31
N PHE A 416 -13.21 2.35 0.10
CA PHE A 416 -12.66 2.07 -1.23
C PHE A 416 -13.56 1.09 -1.99
N VAL A 417 -14.00 0.00 -1.37
CA VAL A 417 -14.95 -0.93 -2.01
C VAL A 417 -16.26 -0.24 -2.36
N GLN A 418 -16.82 0.50 -1.42
CA GLN A 418 -18.12 1.15 -1.58
C GLN A 418 -18.12 2.26 -2.65
N GLN A 419 -17.02 2.99 -2.79
CA GLN A 419 -16.97 4.18 -3.65
C GLN A 419 -16.20 3.96 -4.96
N VAL A 420 -15.15 3.13 -4.94
CA VAL A 420 -14.28 2.90 -6.10
C VAL A 420 -14.64 1.59 -6.78
N VAL A 421 -14.65 0.47 -6.05
CA VAL A 421 -14.90 -0.85 -6.66
C VAL A 421 -16.34 -0.95 -7.17
N SER A 422 -17.31 -0.31 -6.52
CA SER A 422 -18.69 -0.24 -7.02
C SER A 422 -18.78 0.46 -8.37
N LYS A 423 -17.99 1.52 -8.60
CA LYS A 423 -17.91 2.26 -9.86
C LYS A 423 -17.07 1.52 -10.92
N PHE A 424 -15.99 0.89 -10.49
CA PHE A 424 -15.06 0.14 -11.33
C PHE A 424 -14.91 -1.31 -10.83
N PRO A 425 -15.88 -2.20 -11.12
CA PRO A 425 -15.90 -3.55 -10.54
C PRO A 425 -14.67 -4.41 -10.85
N ARG A 426 -13.93 -4.09 -11.91
CA ARG A 426 -12.75 -4.82 -12.36
C ARG A 426 -11.59 -3.87 -12.60
N GLY A 427 -10.53 -3.99 -11.80
CA GLY A 427 -9.32 -3.18 -11.96
C GLY A 427 -8.68 -3.38 -13.34
N SER A 428 -8.76 -4.60 -13.89
CA SER A 428 -8.27 -4.89 -15.24
C SER A 428 -8.90 -4.04 -16.34
N ASP A 429 -10.13 -3.57 -16.15
CA ASP A 429 -10.83 -2.77 -17.16
C ASP A 429 -10.30 -1.34 -17.15
N VAL A 430 -10.02 -0.79 -15.96
CA VAL A 430 -9.31 0.49 -15.79
C VAL A 430 -7.92 0.44 -16.43
N LEU A 431 -7.15 -0.62 -16.15
CA LEU A 431 -5.77 -0.76 -16.64
C LEU A 431 -5.66 -0.87 -18.17
N LYS A 432 -6.75 -1.29 -18.85
CA LYS A 432 -6.83 -1.44 -20.30
C LYS A 432 -7.32 -0.20 -21.03
N LEU A 433 -7.74 0.84 -20.31
CA LEU A 433 -8.20 2.08 -20.93
C LEU A 433 -7.11 2.71 -21.82
N PRO A 434 -7.49 3.42 -22.89
CA PRO A 434 -6.60 4.32 -23.63
C PRO A 434 -5.87 5.30 -22.70
N GLY A 435 -4.72 5.82 -23.12
CA GLY A 435 -3.89 6.71 -22.28
C GLY A 435 -4.67 7.84 -21.61
N PRO A 436 -5.34 8.73 -22.38
CA PRO A 436 -6.08 9.86 -21.81
C PRO A 436 -7.22 9.45 -20.88
N GLU A 437 -7.92 8.37 -21.19
CA GLU A 437 -9.01 7.84 -20.35
C GLU A 437 -8.46 7.24 -19.05
N PHE A 438 -7.34 6.51 -19.12
CA PHE A 438 -6.64 6.00 -17.95
C PHE A 438 -6.17 7.13 -17.03
N GLU A 439 -5.57 8.19 -17.58
CA GLU A 439 -5.11 9.36 -16.83
C GLU A 439 -6.27 10.08 -16.12
N ALA A 440 -7.42 10.21 -16.78
CA ALA A 440 -8.62 10.80 -16.18
C ALA A 440 -9.14 9.95 -15.00
N VAL A 441 -9.20 8.62 -15.17
CA VAL A 441 -9.62 7.70 -14.10
C VAL A 441 -8.58 7.66 -12.98
N GLU A 442 -7.28 7.66 -13.29
CA GLU A 442 -6.20 7.76 -12.29
C GLU A 442 -6.37 8.99 -11.41
N LYS A 443 -6.59 10.17 -12.01
CA LYS A 443 -6.82 11.41 -11.25
C LYS A 443 -8.06 11.32 -10.35
N GLU A 444 -9.13 10.70 -10.84
CA GLU A 444 -10.33 10.46 -10.04
C GLU A 444 -10.02 9.53 -8.86
N LEU A 445 -9.32 8.42 -9.10
CA LEU A 445 -8.94 7.45 -8.08
C LEU A 445 -8.07 8.07 -6.99
N LEU A 446 -7.10 8.90 -7.36
CA LEU A 446 -6.22 9.59 -6.41
C LEU A 446 -7.00 10.62 -5.58
N SER A 447 -7.90 11.38 -6.22
CA SER A 447 -8.79 12.31 -5.52
C SER A 447 -9.69 11.58 -4.49
N LYS A 448 -10.28 10.44 -4.89
CA LYS A 448 -11.10 9.62 -3.99
C LYS A 448 -10.28 8.96 -2.89
N THR A 449 -9.08 8.50 -3.19
CA THR A 449 -8.14 7.95 -2.19
C THR A 449 -7.83 8.99 -1.12
N LYS A 450 -7.55 10.23 -1.54
CA LYS A 450 -7.32 11.36 -0.63
C LYS A 450 -8.52 11.60 0.27
N GLU A 451 -9.71 11.73 -0.30
CA GLU A 451 -10.96 11.94 0.44
C GLU A 451 -11.23 10.81 1.45
N ILE A 452 -11.15 9.56 1.00
CA ILE A 452 -11.40 8.38 1.84
C ILE A 452 -10.41 8.33 3.01
N THR A 453 -9.12 8.51 2.73
CA THR A 453 -8.08 8.47 3.78
C THR A 453 -8.24 9.61 4.76
N ASN A 454 -8.52 10.83 4.27
CA ASN A 454 -8.72 11.99 5.12
C ASN A 454 -9.92 11.78 6.05
N ASN A 455 -11.04 11.26 5.55
CA ASN A 455 -12.22 10.94 6.35
C ASN A 455 -11.91 9.84 7.39
N ALA A 456 -11.18 8.79 7.00
CA ALA A 456 -10.81 7.71 7.93
C ALA A 456 -9.89 8.22 9.05
N ALA A 457 -8.91 9.06 8.71
CA ALA A 457 -8.03 9.73 9.68
C ALA A 457 -8.81 10.68 10.60
N GLU A 458 -9.77 11.43 10.06
CA GLU A 458 -10.64 12.31 10.84
C GLU A 458 -11.52 11.51 11.82
N LYS A 459 -12.07 10.36 11.40
CA LYS A 459 -12.81 9.47 12.32
C LYS A 459 -11.93 9.01 13.49
N ILE A 460 -10.67 8.65 13.22
CA ILE A 460 -9.69 8.26 14.25
C ILE A 460 -9.47 9.40 15.24
N ASP A 461 -9.23 10.62 14.75
CA ASP A 461 -9.05 11.79 15.60
C ASP A 461 -10.29 12.02 16.49
N THR A 462 -11.49 11.93 15.92
CA THR A 462 -12.75 12.10 16.67
C THR A 462 -12.94 11.09 17.80
N ILE A 463 -12.43 9.87 17.66
CA ILE A 463 -12.56 8.81 18.69
C ILE A 463 -11.22 8.42 19.33
N LEU A 464 -10.20 9.28 19.23
CA LEU A 464 -8.84 9.01 19.69
C LEU A 464 -8.81 8.52 21.15
N GLY A 465 -9.55 9.20 22.03
CA GLY A 465 -9.63 8.84 23.45
C GLY A 465 -10.25 7.45 23.69
N VAL A 466 -11.18 7.02 22.83
CA VAL A 466 -11.78 5.68 22.91
C VAL A 466 -10.76 4.61 22.54
N ILE A 467 -10.00 4.82 21.45
CA ILE A 467 -8.97 3.87 21.01
C ILE A 467 -7.86 3.75 22.06
N GLN A 468 -7.41 4.87 22.64
CA GLN A 468 -6.45 4.85 23.75
C GLN A 468 -6.99 4.09 24.97
N SER A 469 -8.27 4.28 25.30
CA SER A 469 -8.92 3.57 26.40
C SER A 469 -8.95 2.06 26.13
N GLU A 470 -9.32 1.63 24.92
CA GLU A 470 -9.33 0.22 24.55
C GLU A 470 -7.92 -0.40 24.57
N ALA A 471 -6.90 0.32 24.09
CA ALA A 471 -5.50 -0.11 24.17
C ALA A 471 -5.06 -0.30 25.64
N ARG A 472 -5.40 0.65 26.51
CA ARG A 472 -5.12 0.57 27.95
C ARG A 472 -5.84 -0.62 28.59
N MET A 473 -7.10 -0.84 28.26
CA MET A 473 -7.90 -1.95 28.77
C MET A 473 -7.35 -3.30 28.33
N ALA A 474 -7.00 -3.46 27.05
CA ALA A 474 -6.36 -4.67 26.54
C ALA A 474 -5.05 -4.95 27.27
N ASN A 475 -4.20 -3.95 27.45
CA ASN A 475 -2.93 -4.10 28.16
C ASN A 475 -3.15 -4.48 29.64
N ARG A 476 -4.10 -3.84 30.33
CA ARG A 476 -4.46 -4.18 31.71
C ARG A 476 -4.90 -5.64 31.82
N LYS A 477 -5.79 -6.09 30.94
CA LYS A 477 -6.29 -7.48 30.92
C LYS A 477 -5.15 -8.49 30.75
N LEU A 478 -4.18 -8.20 29.89
CA LEU A 478 -3.01 -9.07 29.69
C LEU A 478 -2.06 -9.09 30.90
N ARG A 479 -1.98 -8.00 31.68
CA ARG A 479 -1.22 -7.98 32.95
C ARG A 479 -1.93 -8.77 34.06
N GLU A 480 -3.24 -8.60 34.17
CA GLU A 480 -4.08 -9.24 35.20
C GLU A 480 -4.28 -10.73 34.94
N SER A 481 -4.15 -11.18 33.69
CA SER A 481 -4.29 -12.59 33.30
C SER A 481 -3.09 -13.07 32.46
N PRO A 482 -1.93 -13.33 33.09
CA PRO A 482 -0.77 -13.90 32.41
C PRO A 482 -1.15 -15.25 31.79
N GLY A 483 -1.20 -15.33 30.46
CA GLY A 483 -1.66 -16.51 29.71
C GLY A 483 -2.98 -16.33 28.96
N ALA A 484 -3.63 -15.17 29.08
CA ALA A 484 -4.72 -14.80 28.18
C ALA A 484 -4.22 -14.77 26.72
N ASP A 485 -5.04 -15.26 25.80
CA ASP A 485 -4.72 -15.20 24.37
C ASP A 485 -4.75 -13.73 23.90
N THR A 486 -3.59 -13.22 23.51
CA THR A 486 -3.43 -11.83 23.04
C THR A 486 -4.32 -11.53 21.84
N GLY A 487 -4.51 -12.50 20.94
CA GLY A 487 -5.38 -12.36 19.77
C GLY A 487 -6.84 -12.16 20.16
N GLU A 488 -7.35 -12.94 21.11
CA GLU A 488 -8.73 -12.82 21.63
C GLU A 488 -8.95 -11.52 22.40
N VAL A 489 -7.98 -11.07 23.20
CA VAL A 489 -8.08 -9.78 23.90
C VAL A 489 -8.18 -8.64 22.90
N LEU A 490 -7.30 -8.63 21.88
CA LEU A 490 -7.31 -7.61 20.84
C LEU A 490 -8.56 -7.70 19.96
N LYS A 491 -9.07 -8.91 19.68
CA LYS A 491 -10.34 -9.11 18.99
C LYS A 491 -11.46 -8.35 19.67
N GLN A 492 -11.60 -8.54 20.98
CA GLN A 492 -12.65 -7.90 21.76
C GLN A 492 -12.55 -6.37 21.67
N SER A 493 -11.35 -5.80 21.82
CA SER A 493 -11.14 -4.36 21.70
C SER A 493 -11.42 -3.83 20.28
N LEU A 494 -11.00 -4.54 19.23
CA LEU A 494 -11.31 -4.15 17.85
C LEU A 494 -12.80 -4.27 17.54
N THR A 495 -13.47 -5.31 18.02
CA THR A 495 -14.93 -5.47 17.88
C THR A 495 -15.68 -4.33 18.55
N LYS A 496 -15.21 -3.87 19.72
CA LYS A 496 -15.73 -2.67 20.37
C LYS A 496 -15.56 -1.41 19.52
N LEU A 497 -14.35 -1.14 19.04
CA LEU A 497 -14.07 0.00 18.16
C LEU A 497 -14.90 -0.01 16.88
N ALA A 498 -15.20 -1.20 16.34
CA ALA A 498 -16.04 -1.37 15.15
C ALA A 498 -17.41 -0.70 15.30
N ALA A 499 -17.99 -0.67 16.51
CA ALA A 499 -19.27 -0.03 16.76
C ALA A 499 -19.25 1.46 16.37
N PHE A 500 -18.16 2.15 16.69
CA PHE A 500 -18.02 3.58 16.44
C PHE A 500 -17.66 3.88 14.99
N PHE A 501 -16.83 3.04 14.36
CA PHE A 501 -16.47 3.23 12.95
C PHE A 501 -17.59 2.90 11.98
N ASN A 502 -18.28 1.78 12.22
CA ASN A 502 -19.38 1.31 11.38
C ASN A 502 -20.73 1.94 11.71
N GLY A 503 -20.83 2.58 12.87
CA GLY A 503 -21.96 3.37 13.28
C GLY A 503 -22.23 4.58 12.42
N GLU A 504 -23.24 5.35 12.82
CA GLU A 504 -23.67 6.54 12.10
C GLU A 504 -22.68 7.70 12.35
N TRP A 505 -22.38 8.43 11.28
CA TRP A 505 -21.54 9.63 11.30
C TRP A 505 -22.27 10.78 10.64
N SER A 506 -22.06 11.99 11.16
CA SER A 506 -22.53 13.23 10.54
C SER A 506 -21.38 14.23 10.42
N ARG A 507 -21.49 15.17 9.47
CA ARG A 507 -20.63 16.36 9.49
C ARG A 507 -21.33 17.45 10.27
N ASP A 508 -20.62 18.03 11.23
CA ASP A 508 -21.07 19.21 11.94
C ASP A 508 -21.18 20.40 10.96
N ALA A 509 -22.33 21.07 10.96
CA ALA A 509 -22.64 22.10 9.97
C ALA A 509 -21.80 23.37 10.12
N LEU A 510 -21.25 23.63 11.33
CA LEU A 510 -20.47 24.83 11.62
C LEU A 510 -18.98 24.61 11.35
N THR A 511 -18.45 23.49 11.83
CA THR A 511 -17.02 23.16 11.78
C THR A 511 -16.63 22.31 10.58
N GLY A 512 -17.61 21.68 9.91
CA GLY A 512 -17.38 20.70 8.85
C GLY A 512 -16.81 19.35 9.34
N ARG A 513 -16.57 19.21 10.65
CA ARG A 513 -15.89 18.04 11.23
C ARG A 513 -16.83 16.84 11.35
N LEU A 514 -16.27 15.64 11.22
CA LEU A 514 -16.99 14.39 11.45
C LEU A 514 -17.28 14.18 12.95
N THR A 515 -18.55 13.95 13.26
CA THR A 515 -19.05 13.59 14.58
C THR A 515 -19.62 12.18 14.56
N SER A 516 -19.30 11.39 15.58
CA SER A 516 -19.82 10.03 15.74
C SER A 516 -21.15 10.07 16.49
N ILE A 517 -22.24 9.74 15.79
CA ILE A 517 -23.58 9.64 16.39
C ILE A 517 -23.61 8.44 17.34
N SER A 518 -22.95 7.34 16.98
CA SER A 518 -22.85 6.15 17.84
C SER A 518 -22.07 6.43 19.13
N LEU A 519 -21.01 7.23 19.10
CA LEU A 519 -20.33 7.66 20.33
C LEU A 519 -21.24 8.50 21.21
N LYS A 520 -21.99 9.43 20.61
CA LYS A 520 -22.97 10.24 21.34
C LYS A 520 -24.05 9.36 21.99
N ARG A 521 -24.62 8.40 21.24
CA ARG A 521 -25.60 7.41 21.76
C ARG A 521 -24.99 6.61 22.92
N PHE A 522 -23.75 6.14 22.78
CA PHE A 522 -23.05 5.42 23.85
C PHE A 522 -22.93 6.25 25.14
N MET A 523 -22.77 7.57 25.05
CA MET A 523 -22.67 8.44 26.22
C MET A 523 -24.03 8.81 26.84
N GLU A 524 -25.11 8.81 26.06
CA GLU A 524 -26.42 9.35 26.46
C GLU A 524 -27.49 8.27 26.69
N ASP A 525 -27.34 7.07 26.12
CA ASP A 525 -28.31 5.97 26.14
C ASP A 525 -27.70 4.73 26.80
N LEU A 526 -28.19 4.41 28.01
CA LEU A 526 -27.73 3.27 28.80
C LEU A 526 -28.00 1.93 28.11
N ASP A 527 -29.13 1.77 27.41
CA ASP A 527 -29.44 0.52 26.69
C ASP A 527 -28.48 0.32 25.49
N TYR A 528 -28.13 1.41 24.80
CA TYR A 528 -27.10 1.35 23.76
C TYR A 528 -25.72 1.01 24.34
N ALA A 529 -25.36 1.61 25.48
CA ALA A 529 -24.10 1.34 26.17
C ALA A 529 -23.99 -0.12 26.63
N ASP A 530 -25.06 -0.69 27.20
CA ASP A 530 -25.10 -2.09 27.61
C ASP A 530 -24.94 -3.02 26.40
N LYS A 531 -25.67 -2.78 25.30
CA LYS A 531 -25.53 -3.54 24.05
C LYS A 531 -24.12 -3.45 23.45
N TYR A 532 -23.51 -2.28 23.53
CA TYR A 532 -22.12 -2.07 23.10
C TYR A 532 -21.16 -2.91 23.94
N MET A 533 -21.31 -2.90 25.26
CA MET A 533 -20.45 -3.63 26.19
C MET A 533 -20.60 -5.15 26.02
N ASP A 534 -21.80 -5.61 25.70
CA ASP A 534 -22.12 -7.01 25.42
C ASP A 534 -21.67 -7.49 24.02
N GLY A 535 -21.24 -6.58 23.14
CA GLY A 535 -20.75 -6.94 21.81
C GLY A 535 -21.85 -7.36 20.83
N ILE A 536 -23.11 -6.98 21.08
CA ILE A 536 -24.27 -7.46 20.33
C ILE A 536 -24.80 -6.45 19.29
N LEU A 537 -24.19 -5.27 19.18
CA LEU A 537 -24.56 -4.27 18.18
C LEU A 537 -24.27 -4.79 16.75
N PRO A 538 -25.17 -4.55 15.77
CA PRO A 538 -24.93 -4.92 14.38
C PRO A 538 -23.62 -4.37 13.81
N GLU A 539 -23.24 -3.15 14.20
CA GLU A 539 -22.02 -2.45 13.79
C GLU A 539 -20.74 -3.18 14.20
N GLN A 540 -20.80 -3.93 15.31
CA GLN A 540 -19.69 -4.72 15.82
C GLN A 540 -19.45 -5.99 15.00
N LYS A 541 -20.48 -6.50 14.32
CA LYS A 541 -20.40 -7.70 13.45
C LYS A 541 -19.68 -7.43 12.14
N LEU A 542 -19.70 -6.19 11.63
CA LEU A 542 -19.02 -5.80 10.39
C LEU A 542 -17.51 -5.96 10.46
N TRP A 543 -16.92 -5.86 11.66
CA TRP A 543 -15.54 -6.31 11.89
C TRP A 543 -15.49 -7.67 12.61
N GLY A 544 -16.59 -8.21 13.12
CA GLY A 544 -16.66 -9.45 13.92
C GLY A 544 -16.26 -10.74 13.18
N ASP A 545 -16.31 -10.77 11.85
CA ASP A 545 -15.81 -11.90 11.04
C ASP A 545 -14.27 -12.03 11.05
N LEU A 546 -13.58 -11.16 11.81
CA LEU A 546 -12.22 -11.34 12.32
C LEU A 546 -12.01 -12.76 12.89
N THR A 547 -11.60 -13.74 12.07
CA THR A 547 -10.95 -14.94 12.56
C THR A 547 -9.54 -14.56 13.04
N LEU A 548 -9.45 -13.92 14.20
CA LEU A 548 -8.23 -13.84 15.01
C LEU A 548 -7.85 -15.21 15.62
N VAL A 549 -8.66 -16.25 15.38
CA VAL A 549 -8.72 -17.50 16.16
C VAL A 549 -7.97 -18.68 15.53
N LYS A 550 -7.18 -18.53 14.46
CA LYS A 550 -6.40 -19.66 13.92
C LYS A 550 -4.94 -19.31 13.70
N GLY A 551 -4.10 -19.64 14.67
CA GLY A 551 -2.72 -20.05 14.38
C GLY A 551 -1.60 -19.38 15.15
N LEU A 552 -1.63 -19.41 16.49
CA LEU A 552 -0.41 -19.52 17.28
C LEU A 552 -0.39 -20.88 18.00
N ARG A 553 -0.36 -21.97 17.22
CA ARG A 553 0.18 -23.22 17.76
C ARG A 553 1.69 -23.10 17.67
N HIS A 554 2.31 -22.95 18.84
CA HIS A 554 3.74 -23.04 19.14
C HIS A 554 4.68 -23.25 17.94
N PHE A 555 5.42 -22.21 17.57
CA PHE A 555 6.75 -22.40 17.00
C PHE A 555 7.68 -22.72 18.16
N SER A 556 7.82 -24.01 18.46
CA SER A 556 8.92 -24.58 19.23
C SER A 556 10.05 -24.98 18.30
#